data_AF-A0A1J5CH18-F1
#
_entry.id   AF-A0A1J5CH18-F1
#
_cell.length_a   1.000
_cell.length_b   1.000
_cell.length_c   1.000
_cell.angle_alpha   90.00
_cell.angle_beta   90.00
_cell.angle_gamma   90.00
#
_symmetry.space_group_name_H-M   'P 1'
#
loop_
_entity.id
_entity.type
_entity.pdbx_description
1 polymer ?
#
loop_
_entity_poly.entity_id
_entity_poly.type
_entity_poly.pdbx_seq_one_letter_code
_entity_poly.pdbx_strand_id
1 'polypeptide(L)'
;MVFFMSKIFSFLLLTLLFAPNSQARESQPCAASISELRNLLDDQTFPLQWEETTMDDGKPLMLSIHDKNGALSVQFIKTRHGLWAESLGVVCKTELALEIRFTSEQIQFGPAAGWLLRSALGNGGKFTLTQLGPKQLRIATTGWSGIFNQTDK
;
A
#
# COMPACT_ATOMS: atom_id res chain seq x y z
N MET A 1 -58.03 7.83 -55.79
CA MET A 1 -57.19 6.74 -55.26
C MET A 1 -56.39 7.30 -54.07
N VAL A 2 -57.13 7.52 -52.98
CA VAL A 2 -57.03 6.90 -51.64
C VAL A 2 -55.97 7.57 -50.74
N PHE A 3 -56.52 8.20 -49.70
CA PHE A 3 -55.95 8.95 -48.60
C PHE A 3 -55.23 8.05 -47.56
N PHE A 4 -54.29 8.68 -46.83
CA PHE A 4 -53.93 8.52 -45.41
C PHE A 4 -54.32 7.22 -44.66
N MET A 5 -53.34 6.53 -44.04
CA MET A 5 -53.42 6.18 -42.61
C MET A 5 -52.09 5.62 -42.03
N SER A 6 -51.69 6.20 -40.89
CA SER A 6 -51.22 5.54 -39.66
C SER A 6 -49.92 4.71 -39.66
N LYS A 7 -48.93 5.16 -38.86
CA LYS A 7 -48.74 4.61 -37.50
C LYS A 7 -47.58 5.30 -36.77
N ILE A 8 -47.98 6.19 -35.84
CA ILE A 8 -47.26 6.48 -34.61
C ILE A 8 -47.25 5.19 -33.79
N PHE A 9 -46.08 4.58 -33.51
CA PHE A 9 -45.74 3.97 -32.21
C PHE A 9 -44.41 3.21 -32.29
N SER A 10 -43.72 3.16 -31.15
CA SER A 10 -42.61 2.25 -30.83
C SER A 10 -41.22 2.60 -31.36
N PHE A 11 -40.66 3.70 -30.83
CA PHE A 11 -39.20 3.78 -30.62
C PHE A 11 -38.90 4.28 -29.20
N LEU A 12 -39.51 3.63 -28.21
CA LEU A 12 -39.32 3.90 -26.78
C LEU A 12 -39.28 2.57 -26.02
N LEU A 13 -38.29 1.70 -26.28
CA LEU A 13 -38.02 0.57 -25.39
C LEU A 13 -36.63 -0.07 -25.56
N LEU A 14 -35.57 0.72 -25.75
CA LEU A 14 -34.20 0.17 -25.81
C LEU A 14 -33.17 1.02 -25.06
N THR A 15 -33.53 1.52 -23.87
CA THR A 15 -32.60 2.25 -22.98
C THR A 15 -32.50 1.65 -21.58
N LEU A 16 -33.03 0.44 -21.35
CA LEU A 16 -33.23 -0.11 -20.00
C LEU A 16 -32.31 -1.28 -19.60
N LEU A 17 -31.20 -1.54 -20.31
CA LEU A 17 -30.29 -2.66 -19.99
C LEU A 17 -28.83 -2.28 -19.72
N PHE A 18 -28.51 -0.99 -19.60
CA PHE A 18 -27.21 -0.58 -19.04
C PHE A 18 -27.43 -0.06 -17.63
N ALA A 19 -27.74 -0.97 -16.71
CA ALA A 19 -27.42 -0.74 -15.31
C ALA A 19 -25.90 -0.84 -15.20
N PRO A 20 -25.14 0.26 -14.98
CA PRO A 20 -23.78 0.11 -14.51
C PRO A 20 -23.90 -0.58 -13.16
N ASN A 21 -23.47 -1.85 -13.10
CA ASN A 21 -23.12 -2.46 -11.83
C ASN A 21 -22.00 -1.61 -11.26
N SER A 22 -22.35 -0.58 -10.48
CA SER A 22 -21.44 0.01 -9.52
C SER A 22 -21.13 -1.10 -8.54
N GLN A 23 -20.10 -1.89 -8.86
CA GLN A 23 -19.34 -2.52 -7.80
C GLN A 23 -18.79 -1.36 -6.98
N ALA A 24 -19.51 -1.05 -5.90
CA ALA A 24 -18.96 -0.26 -4.82
C ALA A 24 -17.74 -1.04 -4.35
N ARG A 25 -16.58 -0.67 -4.87
CA ARG A 25 -15.31 -1.21 -4.43
C ARG A 25 -15.19 -0.72 -2.99
N GLU A 26 -15.51 -1.62 -2.07
CA GLU A 26 -15.49 -1.33 -0.64
C GLU A 26 -14.13 -0.68 -0.35
N SER A 27 -14.20 0.54 0.21
CA SER A 27 -13.00 1.30 0.54
C SER A 27 -12.15 0.41 1.44
N GLN A 28 -10.97 0.00 0.99
CA GLN A 28 -10.11 -0.84 1.80
C GLN A 28 -9.83 -0.12 3.11
N PRO A 29 -9.97 -0.78 4.26
CA PRO A 29 -9.80 -0.12 5.54
C PRO A 29 -8.32 0.25 5.70
N CYS A 30 -8.06 1.53 5.92
CA CYS A 30 -6.72 2.08 6.05
C CYS A 30 -6.55 2.75 7.42
N ALA A 31 -5.34 2.69 7.94
CA ALA A 31 -4.91 3.35 9.16
C ALA A 31 -3.97 4.51 8.84
N ALA A 32 -4.16 5.63 9.52
CA ALA A 32 -3.31 6.82 9.46
C ALA A 32 -2.49 7.04 10.74
N SER A 33 -2.70 6.21 11.78
CA SER A 33 -1.92 6.22 13.03
C SER A 33 -1.58 4.80 13.52
N ILE A 34 -0.62 4.67 14.45
CA ILE A 34 -0.31 3.37 15.08
C ILE A 34 -1.54 2.78 15.77
N SER A 35 -2.32 3.61 16.47
CA SER A 35 -3.53 3.18 17.15
C SER A 35 -4.56 2.62 16.18
N GLU A 36 -4.79 3.31 15.06
CA GLU A 36 -5.65 2.80 13.99
C GLU A 36 -5.10 1.54 13.35
N LEU A 37 -3.78 1.43 13.18
CA LEU A 37 -3.14 0.25 12.59
C LEU A 37 -3.34 -0.98 13.48
N ARG A 38 -3.13 -0.85 14.78
CA ARG A 38 -3.36 -1.93 15.76
C ARG A 38 -4.83 -2.35 15.82
N ASN A 39 -5.75 -1.39 15.75
CA ASN A 39 -7.18 -1.68 15.69
C ASN A 39 -7.57 -2.36 14.38
N LEU A 40 -7.02 -1.91 13.24
CA LEU A 40 -7.22 -2.50 11.92
C LEU A 40 -6.75 -3.97 11.85
N LEU A 41 -5.70 -4.27 12.60
CA LEU A 41 -5.11 -5.61 12.70
C LEU A 41 -5.76 -6.49 13.77
N ASP A 42 -6.56 -5.91 14.67
CA ASP A 42 -7.00 -6.56 15.91
C ASP A 42 -5.80 -7.12 16.71
N ASP A 43 -4.69 -6.38 16.71
CA ASP A 43 -3.44 -6.75 17.38
C ASP A 43 -2.79 -5.52 18.02
N GLN A 44 -3.01 -5.36 19.32
CA GLN A 44 -2.42 -4.27 20.12
C GLN A 44 -0.91 -4.43 20.31
N THR A 45 -0.37 -5.60 20.01
CA THR A 45 1.05 -5.94 20.13
C THR A 45 1.78 -5.96 18.79
N PHE A 46 1.12 -5.50 17.71
CA PHE A 46 1.71 -5.51 16.37
C PHE A 46 3.11 -4.88 16.38
N PRO A 47 4.14 -5.61 15.91
CA PRO A 47 5.51 -5.13 15.96
C PRO A 47 5.74 -3.94 15.02
N LEU A 48 6.40 -2.91 15.54
CA LEU A 48 6.68 -1.69 14.80
C LEU A 48 8.11 -1.64 14.26
N GLN A 49 8.94 -2.64 14.58
CA GLN A 49 10.32 -2.75 14.13
C GLN A 49 10.61 -4.13 13.53
N TRP A 50 11.29 -4.14 12.39
CA TRP A 50 11.57 -5.33 11.62
C TRP A 50 12.98 -5.24 10.99
N GLU A 51 13.72 -6.34 10.99
CA GLU A 51 15.08 -6.43 10.45
C GLU A 51 15.14 -7.40 9.27
N GLU A 52 15.72 -6.96 8.15
CA GLU A 52 15.90 -7.79 6.97
C GLU A 52 16.87 -8.96 7.23
N THR A 53 16.51 -10.13 6.73
CA THR A 53 17.28 -11.38 6.89
C THR A 53 17.74 -11.98 5.56
N THR A 54 17.26 -11.46 4.44
CA THR A 54 17.61 -11.93 3.09
C THR A 54 18.95 -11.42 2.58
N MET A 55 19.54 -10.40 3.21
CA MET A 55 20.82 -9.85 2.75
C MET A 55 22.01 -10.50 3.43
N ASP A 56 23.01 -10.79 2.63
CA ASP A 56 24.30 -11.39 3.00
C ASP A 56 25.43 -10.36 3.14
N ASP A 57 25.18 -9.09 2.79
CA ASP A 57 26.17 -8.00 2.84
C ASP A 57 26.46 -7.47 4.26
N GLY A 58 25.87 -8.08 5.28
CA GLY A 58 26.02 -7.71 6.69
C GLY A 58 25.43 -6.34 7.05
N LYS A 59 24.57 -5.78 6.20
CA LYS A 59 23.99 -4.44 6.35
C LYS A 59 22.47 -4.52 6.16
N PRO A 60 21.72 -5.20 7.04
CA PRO A 60 20.28 -5.39 6.86
C PRO A 60 19.53 -4.05 6.80
N LEU A 61 18.43 -4.01 6.07
CA LEU A 61 17.47 -2.92 6.19
C LEU A 61 16.69 -3.08 7.50
N MET A 62 16.62 -2.00 8.26
CA MET A 62 15.76 -1.85 9.43
C MET A 62 14.51 -1.09 9.01
N LEU A 63 13.34 -1.70 9.17
CA LEU A 63 12.05 -1.04 9.02
C LEU A 63 11.52 -0.63 10.39
N SER A 64 11.07 0.63 10.49
CA SER A 64 10.41 1.20 11.65
C SER A 64 9.11 1.90 11.26
N ILE A 65 8.02 1.62 11.97
CA ILE A 65 6.72 2.25 11.81
C ILE A 65 6.47 3.15 13.02
N HIS A 66 6.20 4.43 12.80
CA HIS A 66 5.97 5.39 13.89
C HIS A 66 5.00 6.51 13.48
N ASP A 67 4.34 7.14 14.45
CA ASP A 67 3.55 8.34 14.20
C ASP A 67 4.48 9.54 14.03
N LYS A 68 4.26 10.32 12.97
CA LYS A 68 5.01 11.54 12.67
C LYS A 68 4.07 12.59 12.09
N ASN A 69 3.93 13.72 12.80
CA ASN A 69 3.10 14.86 12.39
C ASN A 69 1.63 14.48 12.03
N GLY A 70 1.04 13.54 12.76
CA GLY A 70 -0.33 13.09 12.52
C GLY A 70 -0.51 12.13 11.33
N ALA A 71 0.58 11.56 10.81
CA ALA A 71 0.56 10.50 9.80
C ALA A 71 1.44 9.32 10.23
N LEU A 72 1.18 8.13 9.69
CA LEU A 72 2.10 6.99 9.80
C LEU A 72 3.33 7.26 8.94
N SER A 73 4.49 7.24 9.58
CA SER A 73 5.80 7.17 8.92
C SER A 73 6.29 5.73 8.92
N VAL A 74 6.68 5.26 7.74
CA VAL A 74 7.42 4.00 7.57
C VAL A 74 8.81 4.32 7.06
N GLN A 75 9.80 4.04 7.89
CA GLN A 75 11.20 4.33 7.62
C GLN A 75 11.99 3.04 7.42
N PHE A 76 12.81 3.04 6.38
CA PHE A 76 13.79 2.02 6.07
C PHE A 76 15.19 2.63 6.22
N ILE A 77 15.98 2.11 7.16
CA ILE A 77 17.39 2.47 7.36
C ILE A 77 18.27 1.30 6.95
N LYS A 78 19.19 1.53 6.02
CA LYS A 78 20.24 0.55 5.71
C LYS A 78 21.29 0.63 6.81
N THR A 79 21.49 -0.46 7.55
CA THR A 79 22.42 -0.52 8.68
C THR A 79 23.81 0.00 8.29
N ARG A 80 24.35 0.97 9.05
CA ARG A 80 25.62 1.71 8.81
C ARG A 80 25.67 2.59 7.55
N HIS A 81 24.62 2.63 6.74
CA HIS A 81 24.57 3.37 5.48
C HIS A 81 23.53 4.50 5.49
N GLY A 82 22.64 4.52 6.49
CA GLY A 82 21.68 5.58 6.71
C GLY A 82 20.37 5.37 5.97
N LEU A 83 19.66 6.47 5.70
CA LEU A 83 18.32 6.43 5.13
C LEU A 83 18.33 5.71 3.77
N TRP A 84 17.44 4.73 3.64
CA TRP A 84 17.09 4.11 2.37
C TRP A 84 15.83 4.75 1.82
N ALA A 85 14.72 4.69 2.55
CA ALA A 85 13.49 5.41 2.22
C ALA A 85 12.70 5.74 3.48
N GLU A 86 11.94 6.83 3.46
CA GLU A 86 10.92 7.13 4.47
C GLU A 86 9.64 7.56 3.74
N SER A 87 8.53 6.89 4.01
CA SER A 87 7.22 7.25 3.47
C SER A 87 6.30 7.74 4.58
N LEU A 88 5.58 8.82 4.34
CA LEU A 88 4.40 9.23 5.11
C LEU A 88 3.14 8.74 4.39
N GLY A 89 2.12 8.31 5.12
CA GLY A 89 0.85 7.98 4.48
C GLY A 89 -0.04 7.10 5.31
N VAL A 90 -0.73 6.21 4.62
CA VAL A 90 -1.69 5.28 5.21
C VAL A 90 -1.26 3.84 4.99
N VAL A 91 -1.62 2.98 5.93
CA VAL A 91 -1.47 1.53 5.84
C VAL A 91 -2.84 0.92 5.60
N CYS A 92 -3.07 0.39 4.41
CA CYS A 92 -4.32 -0.23 4.04
C CYS A 92 -4.25 -1.75 4.20
N LYS A 93 -5.27 -2.34 4.82
CA LYS A 93 -5.41 -3.80 4.91
C LYS A 93 -6.12 -4.32 3.67
N THR A 94 -5.53 -5.36 3.09
CA THR A 94 -6.14 -6.18 2.03
C THR A 94 -6.40 -7.58 2.58
N GLU A 95 -7.00 -8.45 1.79
CA GLU A 95 -7.24 -9.84 2.20
C GLU A 95 -5.96 -10.61 2.53
N LEU A 96 -4.83 -10.26 1.91
CA LEU A 96 -3.59 -11.05 1.97
C LEU A 96 -2.38 -10.31 2.55
N ALA A 97 -2.47 -8.99 2.69
CA ALA A 97 -1.33 -8.14 3.00
C ALA A 97 -1.73 -6.78 3.56
N LEU A 98 -0.76 -6.12 4.19
CA LEU A 98 -0.80 -4.68 4.42
C LEU A 98 -0.13 -3.95 3.25
N GLU A 99 -0.66 -2.81 2.87
CA GLU A 99 -0.08 -1.93 1.86
C GLU A 99 0.17 -0.55 2.45
N ILE A 100 1.44 -0.16 2.51
CA ILE A 100 1.84 1.22 2.81
C ILE A 100 1.79 1.97 1.50
N ARG A 101 0.86 2.90 1.35
CA ARG A 101 0.65 3.66 0.11
C ARG A 101 1.11 5.10 0.29
N PHE A 102 1.83 5.62 -0.70
CA PHE A 102 2.38 6.97 -0.67
C PHE A 102 2.38 7.61 -2.06
N THR A 103 2.23 8.92 -2.12
CA THR A 103 2.45 9.75 -3.32
C THR A 103 3.92 10.15 -3.47
N SER A 104 4.25 10.86 -4.55
CA SER A 104 5.57 11.45 -4.78
C SER A 104 6.01 12.42 -3.67
N GLU A 105 5.08 13.18 -3.11
CA GLU A 105 5.36 14.18 -2.06
C GLU A 105 5.54 13.52 -0.69
N GLN A 106 5.11 12.27 -0.58
CA GLN A 106 5.05 11.50 0.66
C GLN A 106 6.24 10.56 0.82
N ILE A 107 7.14 10.45 -0.15
CA ILE A 107 8.31 9.56 -0.10
C ILE A 107 9.61 10.37 -0.15
N GLN A 108 10.50 10.09 0.79
CA GLN A 108 11.86 10.60 0.82
C GLN A 108 12.83 9.45 0.63
N PHE A 109 13.63 9.47 -0.43
CA PHE A 109 14.73 8.52 -0.61
C PHE A 109 16.01 9.06 0.01
N GLY A 110 16.71 8.21 0.75
CA GLY A 110 18.02 8.53 1.26
C GLY A 110 19.16 8.07 0.35
N PRO A 111 20.42 8.44 0.67
CA PRO A 111 21.57 8.12 -0.15
C PRO A 111 21.81 6.61 -0.30
N ALA A 112 21.33 5.79 0.65
CA ALA A 112 21.46 4.33 0.58
C ALA A 112 20.51 3.66 -0.41
N ALA A 113 19.46 4.34 -0.88
CA ALA A 113 18.59 3.81 -1.94
C ALA A 113 19.26 3.88 -3.31
N GLY A 114 19.27 2.75 -4.03
CA GLY A 114 19.77 2.67 -5.39
C GLY A 114 18.91 3.48 -6.38
N TRP A 115 19.52 3.96 -7.46
CA TRP A 115 18.87 4.83 -8.44
C TRP A 115 17.60 4.22 -9.04
N LEU A 116 17.61 2.91 -9.33
CA LEU A 116 16.47 2.20 -9.92
C LEU A 116 15.22 2.27 -9.03
N LEU A 117 15.39 2.11 -7.71
CA LEU A 117 14.27 2.23 -6.76
C LEU A 117 13.69 3.66 -6.76
N ARG A 118 14.57 4.67 -6.74
CA ARG A 118 14.15 6.08 -6.77
C ARG A 118 13.36 6.40 -8.03
N SER A 119 13.80 5.89 -9.17
CA SER A 119 13.09 6.03 -10.44
C SER A 119 11.75 5.28 -10.44
N ALA A 120 11.69 4.08 -9.88
CA ALA A 120 10.49 3.25 -9.86
C ALA A 120 9.39 3.80 -8.94
N LEU A 121 9.76 4.47 -7.86
CA LEU A 121 8.84 4.94 -6.82
C LEU A 121 8.74 6.47 -6.72
N GLY A 122 9.43 7.21 -7.59
CA GLY A 122 9.50 8.67 -7.56
C GLY A 122 8.17 9.37 -7.83
N ASN A 123 7.22 8.68 -8.47
CA ASN A 123 5.86 9.18 -8.73
C ASN A 123 4.83 8.65 -7.72
N GLY A 124 5.31 8.18 -6.56
CA GLY A 124 4.50 7.44 -5.60
C GLY A 124 4.52 5.93 -5.86
N GLY A 125 3.94 5.19 -4.93
CA GLY A 125 3.95 3.74 -4.99
C GLY A 125 3.42 3.11 -3.71
N LYS A 126 3.82 1.85 -3.51
CA LYS A 126 3.47 1.12 -2.30
C LYS A 126 4.55 0.15 -1.87
N PHE A 127 4.62 -0.09 -0.57
CA PHE A 127 5.26 -1.27 0.00
C PHE A 127 4.19 -2.27 0.41
N THR A 128 4.30 -3.51 -0.04
CA THR A 128 3.41 -4.60 0.33
C THR A 128 4.07 -5.45 1.41
N LEU A 129 3.40 -5.58 2.55
CA LEU A 129 3.83 -6.34 3.72
C LEU A 129 2.95 -7.59 3.80
N THR A 130 3.54 -8.75 3.51
CA THR A 130 2.87 -10.05 3.55
C THR A 130 3.39 -10.85 4.74
N GLN A 131 2.50 -11.27 5.63
CA GLN A 131 2.87 -12.16 6.73
C GLN A 131 3.28 -13.54 6.19
N LEU A 132 4.51 -13.98 6.50
CA LEU A 132 4.98 -15.33 6.18
C LEU A 132 4.88 -16.29 7.38
N GLY A 133 4.92 -15.73 8.59
CA GLY A 133 4.78 -16.47 9.85
C GLY A 133 4.66 -15.50 11.04
N PRO A 134 4.50 -15.97 12.29
CA PRO A 134 4.19 -15.09 13.44
C PRO A 134 5.15 -13.93 13.66
N LYS A 135 6.43 -14.11 13.31
CA LYS A 135 7.50 -13.11 13.48
C LYS A 135 8.21 -12.78 12.16
N GLN A 136 7.58 -13.05 11.02
CA GLN A 136 8.22 -12.89 9.72
C GLN A 136 7.30 -12.22 8.69
N LEU A 137 7.83 -11.18 8.06
CA LEU A 137 7.19 -10.43 6.97
C LEU A 137 8.01 -10.55 5.69
N ARG A 138 7.34 -10.65 4.55
CA ARG A 138 7.91 -10.26 3.28
C ARG A 138 7.51 -8.82 2.98
N ILE A 139 8.49 -7.97 2.69
CA ILE A 139 8.26 -6.60 2.27
C ILE A 139 8.68 -6.48 0.81
N ALA A 140 7.80 -5.98 -0.04
CA ALA A 140 8.03 -5.89 -1.48
C ALA A 140 7.55 -4.57 -2.08
N THR A 141 8.23 -4.14 -3.12
CA THR A 141 7.83 -3.02 -3.99
C THR A 141 8.34 -3.28 -5.41
N THR A 142 8.13 -2.35 -6.33
CA THR A 142 8.64 -2.48 -7.70
C THR A 142 10.17 -2.62 -7.70
N GLY A 143 10.66 -3.75 -8.20
CA GLY A 143 12.09 -4.00 -8.38
C GLY A 143 12.86 -4.41 -7.12
N TRP A 144 12.19 -4.59 -5.97
CA TRP A 144 12.86 -5.04 -4.74
C TRP A 144 11.90 -5.80 -3.81
N SER A 145 12.41 -6.83 -3.13
CA SER A 145 11.74 -7.44 -1.97
C SER A 145 12.75 -8.04 -1.01
N GLY A 146 12.41 -8.07 0.28
CA GLY A 146 13.20 -8.72 1.33
C GLY A 146 12.31 -9.46 2.33
N ILE A 147 12.90 -10.39 3.08
CA ILE A 147 12.26 -11.06 4.21
C ILE A 147 12.79 -10.43 5.49
N PHE A 148 11.88 -10.10 6.40
CA PHE A 148 12.15 -9.40 7.63
C PHE A 148 11.66 -10.21 8.82
N ASN A 149 12.45 -10.22 9.88
CA ASN A 149 12.05 -10.78 11.16
C ASN A 149 11.70 -9.65 12.14
N GLN A 150 10.74 -9.91 13.01
CA GLN A 150 10.43 -9.01 14.12
C GLN A 150 11.67 -8.82 15.00
N THR A 151 11.91 -7.58 15.42
CA THR A 151 12.94 -7.25 16.41
C THR A 151 12.28 -6.78 17.71
N ASP A 152 12.69 -7.38 18.82
CA ASP A 152 12.17 -7.08 20.16
C ASP A 152 12.95 -5.92 20.86
N LYS A 153 13.56 -5.01 20.10
CA LYS A 153 14.40 -3.92 20.65
C LYS A 153 13.60 -2.72 21.14
#